data_AF-A0A3B8J8G1-F1
#
_entry.id   AF-A0A3B8J8G1-F1
#
_cell.length_a   1.000
_cell.length_b   1.000
_cell.length_c   1.000
_cell.angle_alpha   90.00
_cell.angle_beta   90.00
_cell.angle_gamma   90.00
#
_symmetry.space_group_name_H-M   'P 1'
#
loop_
_entity.id
_entity.type
_entity.pdbx_description
1 polymer ?
#
loop_
_entity_poly.entity_id
_entity_poly.type
_entity_poly.pdbx_seq_one_letter_code
_entity_poly.pdbx_strand_id
1 'polypeptide(L)'
;MPDKKLQLDIRIIKFQDLIGRKPDKPFGYYGLGVQYMLSGKPNMADKLFTQALNIKPGYMPAILGKLEVLLAEKKLVSAARLYQKNRDLFSGKKIYKTRVQRITGSLYSGKFFYYYLKSIRSVFVFNETIGALQRMFNADRGNPVVNLLLAMFFLKEHKENERAFILYNLCVNMEGVPDKLRWDLVKVLAKDNPDILIDEKTAALFTTIPEGAVGEPYANFILKQFILLKDTDKINQAFAEFQKNHSFPDPKTMWQYIEFCRENDIWDSTVFACCQKLIDYGWIDRTIAETIVGLKNRKIIEYTRGMDKILSLYGYI
;
A
#
# COMPACT_ATOMS: atom_id res chain seq x y z
N MET A 1 -24.99 7.09 -3.76
CA MET A 1 -24.52 6.17 -2.69
C MET A 1 -25.18 6.51 -1.34
N PRO A 2 -26.42 6.08 -1.07
CA PRO A 2 -27.12 6.35 0.20
C PRO A 2 -26.65 5.47 1.38
N ASP A 3 -26.09 4.29 1.11
CA ASP A 3 -25.86 3.24 2.10
C ASP A 3 -24.68 3.52 3.07
N LYS A 4 -23.59 4.15 2.60
CA LYS A 4 -22.40 4.41 3.43
C LYS A 4 -22.67 5.35 4.62
N LYS A 5 -23.50 6.38 4.42
CA LYS A 5 -23.86 7.32 5.49
C LYS A 5 -24.74 6.64 6.53
N LEU A 6 -25.74 5.89 6.08
CA LEU A 6 -26.61 5.11 6.96
C LEU A 6 -25.81 4.09 7.78
N GLN A 7 -24.86 3.38 7.16
CA GLN A 7 -23.98 2.45 7.88
C GLN A 7 -23.12 3.15 8.93
N LEU A 8 -22.61 4.36 8.64
CA LEU A 8 -21.84 5.15 9.58
C LEU A 8 -22.71 5.57 10.78
N ASP A 9 -23.93 6.05 10.52
CA ASP A 9 -24.88 6.46 11.56
C ASP A 9 -25.28 5.27 12.45
N ILE A 10 -25.54 4.09 11.86
CA ILE A 10 -25.81 2.86 12.62
C ILE A 10 -24.61 2.47 13.50
N ARG A 11 -23.37 2.58 12.99
CA ARG A 11 -22.16 2.26 13.78
C ARG A 11 -21.98 3.23 14.94
N ILE A 12 -22.24 4.52 14.73
CA ILE A 12 -22.18 5.54 15.79
C ILE A 12 -23.15 5.17 16.91
N ILE A 13 -24.41 4.88 16.59
CA ILE A 13 -25.44 4.50 17.58
C ILE A 13 -25.01 3.24 18.36
N LYS A 14 -24.51 2.21 17.66
CA LYS A 14 -24.05 0.98 18.30
C LYS A 14 -22.89 1.21 19.28
N PHE A 15 -21.93 2.07 18.95
CA PHE A 15 -20.83 2.37 19.86
C PHE A 15 -21.27 3.28 21.02
N GLN A 16 -22.24 4.17 20.82
CA GLN A 16 -22.84 4.96 21.90
C GLN A 16 -23.57 4.06 22.91
N ASP A 17 -24.40 3.12 22.44
CA ASP A 17 -25.06 2.12 23.29
C ASP A 17 -24.01 1.25 24.03
N LEU A 18 -22.95 0.83 23.34
CA LEU A 18 -21.86 0.07 23.97
C LEU A 18 -21.17 0.86 25.09
N ILE A 19 -20.93 2.16 24.92
CA ILE A 19 -20.38 3.02 25.96
C ILE A 19 -21.37 3.13 27.14
N GLY A 20 -22.67 3.27 26.87
CA GLY A 20 -23.70 3.31 27.91
C GLY A 20 -23.75 2.02 28.75
N ARG A 21 -23.61 0.86 28.10
CA ARG A 21 -23.61 -0.45 28.79
C ARG A 21 -22.29 -0.78 29.49
N LYS A 22 -21.16 -0.33 28.93
CA LYS A 22 -19.80 -0.68 29.40
C LYS A 22 -18.87 0.55 29.40
N PRO A 23 -19.13 1.54 30.26
CA PRO A 23 -18.36 2.80 30.30
C PRO A 23 -16.92 2.62 30.80
N ASP A 24 -16.60 1.48 31.43
CA ASP A 24 -15.27 1.13 31.91
C ASP A 24 -14.40 0.46 30.83
N LYS A 25 -14.94 0.22 29.62
CA LYS A 25 -14.20 -0.44 28.53
C LYS A 25 -13.71 0.58 27.50
N PRO A 26 -12.40 0.69 27.26
CA PRO A 26 -11.84 1.67 26.32
C PRO A 26 -12.22 1.37 24.85
N PHE A 27 -12.65 0.14 24.56
CA PHE A 27 -13.01 -0.28 23.21
C PHE A 27 -14.19 0.49 22.62
N GLY A 28 -15.23 0.78 23.42
CA GLY A 28 -16.39 1.55 22.96
C GLY A 28 -16.02 2.96 22.53
N TYR A 29 -15.24 3.66 23.37
CA TYR A 29 -14.72 5.00 23.08
C TYR A 29 -13.81 5.02 21.85
N TYR A 30 -12.89 4.06 21.72
CA TYR A 30 -12.06 3.94 20.53
C TYR A 30 -12.91 3.70 19.27
N GLY A 31 -13.88 2.77 19.31
CA GLY A 31 -14.75 2.46 18.18
C GLY A 31 -15.56 3.67 17.71
N LEU A 32 -16.11 4.43 18.66
CA LEU A 32 -16.82 5.67 18.37
C LEU A 32 -15.87 6.75 17.80
N GLY A 33 -14.65 6.88 18.36
CA GLY A 33 -13.63 7.80 17.86
C GLY A 33 -13.27 7.53 16.41
N VAL A 34 -13.12 6.26 16.03
CA VAL A 34 -12.90 5.86 14.63
C VAL A 34 -14.07 6.27 13.74
N GLN A 35 -15.33 6.13 14.18
CA GLN A 35 -16.47 6.58 13.37
C GLN A 35 -16.43 8.10 13.15
N TYR A 36 -16.08 8.88 14.18
CA TYR A 36 -15.94 10.33 14.03
C TYR A 36 -14.79 10.74 13.11
N MET A 37 -13.67 10.01 13.09
CA MET A 37 -12.62 10.20 12.09
C MET A 37 -13.17 9.99 10.67
N LEU A 38 -13.91 8.90 10.45
CA LEU A 38 -14.55 8.61 9.15
C LEU A 38 -15.62 9.65 8.77
N SER A 39 -16.28 10.26 9.76
CA SER A 39 -17.20 11.39 9.56
C SER A 39 -16.50 12.74 9.32
N GLY A 40 -15.16 12.80 9.28
CA GLY A 40 -14.41 14.05 9.13
C GLY A 40 -14.45 14.96 10.37
N LYS A 41 -14.63 14.39 11.57
CA LYS A 41 -14.74 15.11 12.85
C LYS A 41 -13.56 14.75 13.80
N PRO A 42 -12.30 15.09 13.45
CA PRO A 42 -11.12 14.69 14.23
C PRO A 42 -11.12 15.23 15.67
N ASN A 43 -11.64 16.45 15.90
CA ASN A 43 -11.77 17.02 17.24
C ASN A 43 -12.64 16.17 18.18
N MET A 44 -13.71 15.55 17.66
CA MET A 44 -14.57 14.67 18.46
C MET A 44 -13.87 13.33 18.71
N ALA A 45 -13.17 12.81 17.70
CA ALA A 45 -12.38 11.60 17.81
C ALA A 45 -11.27 11.73 18.86
N ASP A 46 -10.57 12.88 18.92
CA ASP A 46 -9.50 13.11 19.92
C ASP A 46 -10.03 13.00 21.35
N LYS A 47 -11.21 13.60 21.63
CA LYS A 47 -11.84 13.53 22.94
C LYS A 47 -12.12 12.07 23.34
N LEU A 48 -12.65 11.28 22.40
CA LEU A 48 -12.99 9.88 22.64
C LEU A 48 -11.74 8.99 22.80
N PHE A 49 -10.70 9.20 22.00
CA PHE A 49 -9.43 8.51 22.19
C PHE A 49 -8.77 8.89 23.52
N THR A 50 -8.90 10.16 23.94
CA THR A 50 -8.44 10.60 25.26
C THR A 50 -9.22 9.92 26.38
N GLN A 51 -10.54 9.78 26.27
CA GLN A 51 -11.35 9.02 27.23
C GLN A 51 -10.91 7.55 27.30
N ALA A 52 -10.66 6.91 26.14
CA ALA A 52 -10.15 5.54 26.10
C ALA A 52 -8.79 5.39 26.81
N LEU A 53 -7.90 6.39 26.68
CA LEU A 53 -6.60 6.41 27.36
C LEU A 53 -6.70 6.75 28.85
N ASN A 54 -7.68 7.56 29.26
CA ASN A 54 -7.94 7.80 30.68
C ASN A 54 -8.42 6.51 31.38
N ILE A 55 -9.20 5.68 30.68
CA ILE A 55 -9.63 4.36 31.18
C ILE A 55 -8.44 3.39 31.19
N LYS A 56 -7.63 3.38 30.12
CA LYS A 56 -6.45 2.51 30.01
C LYS A 56 -5.30 3.23 29.29
N PRO A 57 -4.30 3.79 30.03
CA PRO A 57 -3.23 4.61 29.46
C PRO A 57 -2.39 3.94 28.37
N GLY A 58 -2.19 2.62 28.45
CA GLY A 58 -1.45 1.83 27.45
C GLY A 58 -2.32 1.23 26.34
N TYR A 59 -3.56 1.70 26.13
CA TYR A 59 -4.45 1.13 25.13
C TYR A 59 -4.04 1.51 23.69
N MET A 60 -3.22 0.65 23.08
CA MET A 60 -2.61 0.88 21.76
C MET A 60 -3.56 1.34 20.63
N PRO A 61 -4.79 0.80 20.49
CA PRO A 61 -5.72 1.30 19.48
C PRO A 61 -6.03 2.79 19.63
N ALA A 62 -6.18 3.29 20.86
CA ALA A 62 -6.42 4.71 21.10
C ALA A 62 -5.16 5.57 20.91
N ILE A 63 -3.96 5.06 21.24
CA ILE A 63 -2.69 5.74 20.95
C ILE A 63 -2.53 5.93 19.43
N LEU A 64 -2.80 4.87 18.65
CA LEU A 64 -2.81 4.93 17.18
C LEU A 64 -3.87 5.92 16.66
N GLY A 65 -5.07 5.91 17.23
CA GLY A 65 -6.13 6.88 16.88
C GLY A 65 -5.72 8.33 17.15
N LYS A 66 -5.09 8.62 18.30
CA LYS A 66 -4.55 9.95 18.60
C LYS A 66 -3.44 10.35 17.63
N LEU A 67 -2.57 9.42 17.26
CA LEU A 67 -1.54 9.69 16.26
C LEU A 67 -2.16 10.08 14.91
N GLU A 68 -3.17 9.33 14.47
CA GLU A 68 -3.90 9.59 13.23
C GLU A 68 -4.59 10.96 13.24
N VAL A 69 -5.24 11.33 14.36
CA VAL A 69 -5.80 12.68 14.58
C VAL A 69 -4.72 13.75 14.44
N LEU A 70 -3.59 13.61 15.13
CA LEU A 70 -2.51 14.61 15.09
C LEU A 70 -1.97 14.79 13.67
N LEU A 71 -1.84 13.70 12.91
CA LEU A 71 -1.39 13.76 11.52
C LEU A 71 -2.44 14.40 10.60
N ALA A 72 -3.72 14.08 10.78
CA ALA A 72 -4.83 14.70 10.04
C ALA A 72 -4.94 16.20 10.30
N GLU A 73 -4.69 16.63 11.55
CA GLU A 73 -4.63 18.03 11.97
C GLU A 73 -3.30 18.72 11.65
N LYS A 74 -2.38 18.03 10.94
CA LYS A 74 -1.07 18.55 10.54
C LYS A 74 -0.13 18.89 11.70
N LYS A 75 -0.39 18.37 12.90
CA LYS A 75 0.43 18.52 14.11
C LYS A 75 1.58 17.51 14.11
N LEU A 76 2.47 17.64 13.12
CA LEU A 76 3.52 16.64 12.81
C LEU A 76 4.51 16.40 13.95
N VAL A 77 5.02 17.47 14.56
CA VAL A 77 5.96 17.35 15.70
C VAL A 77 5.30 16.66 16.89
N SER A 78 4.04 16.98 17.16
CA SER A 78 3.27 16.33 18.23
C SER A 78 3.05 14.85 17.95
N ALA A 79 2.77 14.47 16.70
CA ALA A 79 2.66 13.07 16.30
C ALA A 79 3.98 12.31 16.52
N ALA A 80 5.10 12.89 16.08
CA ALA A 80 6.42 12.31 16.28
C ALA A 80 6.77 12.14 17.78
N ARG A 81 6.43 13.13 18.61
CA ARG A 81 6.60 13.06 20.07
C ARG A 81 5.68 12.03 20.73
N LEU A 82 4.44 11.90 20.25
CA LEU A 82 3.52 10.88 20.76
C LEU A 82 4.05 9.47 20.49
N TYR A 83 4.58 9.22 19.28
CA TYR A 83 5.27 7.96 18.99
C TYR A 83 6.45 7.76 19.93
N GLN A 84 7.31 8.78 20.07
CA GLN A 84 8.51 8.71 20.92
C GLN A 84 8.17 8.31 22.37
N LYS A 85 7.15 8.95 22.94
CA LYS A 85 6.69 8.71 24.30
C LYS A 85 6.17 7.28 24.51
N ASN A 86 5.65 6.64 23.47
CA ASN A 86 5.02 5.31 23.54
C ASN A 86 5.79 4.25 22.74
N ARG A 87 7.07 4.50 22.42
CA ARG A 87 7.86 3.69 21.48
C ARG A 87 7.90 2.21 21.86
N ASP A 88 7.97 1.91 23.16
CA ASP A 88 8.11 0.55 23.66
C ASP A 88 6.83 -0.27 23.33
N LEU A 89 5.66 0.38 23.43
CA LEU A 89 4.38 -0.24 23.06
C LEU A 89 4.25 -0.50 21.56
N PHE A 90 4.85 0.36 20.71
CA PHE A 90 4.92 0.14 19.26
C PHE A 90 5.89 -1.00 18.91
N SER A 91 7.02 -1.10 19.62
CA SER A 91 8.02 -2.14 19.38
C SER A 91 7.53 -3.54 19.77
N GLY A 92 6.59 -3.63 20.71
CA GLY A 92 6.09 -4.92 21.22
C GLY A 92 5.28 -5.76 20.23
N LYS A 93 4.70 -5.18 19.16
CA LYS A 93 4.01 -5.95 18.11
C LYS A 93 4.23 -5.37 16.73
N LYS A 94 4.64 -6.24 15.80
CA LYS A 94 4.81 -5.95 14.36
C LYS A 94 3.64 -5.15 13.77
N ILE A 95 2.40 -5.59 14.02
CA ILE A 95 1.18 -4.94 13.52
C ILE A 95 1.08 -3.44 13.88
N TYR A 96 1.57 -3.02 15.06
CA TYR A 96 1.52 -1.62 15.46
C TYR A 96 2.57 -0.80 14.72
N LYS A 97 3.78 -1.35 14.52
CA LYS A 97 4.83 -0.75 13.70
C LYS A 97 4.37 -0.58 12.24
N THR A 98 3.79 -1.62 11.64
CA THR A 98 3.25 -1.55 10.28
C THR A 98 2.11 -0.52 10.19
N ARG A 99 1.23 -0.44 11.20
CA ARG A 99 0.11 0.50 11.19
C ARG A 99 0.54 1.95 11.35
N VAL A 100 1.52 2.26 12.21
CA VAL A 100 2.05 3.64 12.34
C VAL A 100 2.72 4.08 11.04
N GLN A 101 3.54 3.22 10.42
CA GLN A 101 4.18 3.49 9.13
C GLN A 101 3.13 3.77 8.04
N ARG A 102 2.06 2.97 8.00
CA ARG A 102 0.96 3.16 7.05
C ARG A 102 0.23 4.47 7.25
N ILE A 103 -0.19 4.77 8.48
CA ILE A 103 -0.91 6.01 8.80
C ILE A 103 -0.06 7.23 8.43
N THR A 104 1.24 7.22 8.78
CA THR A 104 2.14 8.32 8.42
C THR A 104 2.39 8.39 6.92
N GLY A 105 2.71 7.28 6.26
CA GLY A 105 2.99 7.22 4.83
C GLY A 105 1.79 7.60 3.95
N SER A 106 0.56 7.33 4.40
CA SER A 106 -0.67 7.70 3.68
C SER A 106 -0.82 9.22 3.47
N LEU A 107 -0.11 10.05 4.24
CA LEU A 107 -0.05 11.49 3.99
C LEU A 107 0.54 11.84 2.63
N TYR A 108 1.40 10.97 2.07
CA TYR A 108 2.06 11.19 0.78
C TYR A 108 1.08 11.28 -0.39
N SER A 109 0.08 10.39 -0.40
CA SER A 109 -0.97 10.33 -1.42
C SER A 109 -2.04 11.41 -1.23
N GLY A 110 -2.09 12.04 -0.06
CA GLY A 110 -3.03 13.11 0.24
C GLY A 110 -2.64 14.46 -0.38
N LYS A 111 -3.56 15.42 -0.34
CA LYS A 111 -3.31 16.82 -0.75
C LYS A 111 -2.45 17.61 0.25
N PHE A 112 -1.91 16.95 1.28
CA PHE A 112 -1.18 17.60 2.38
C PHE A 112 -0.03 18.46 1.87
N PHE A 113 0.89 17.85 1.11
CA PHE A 113 2.06 18.54 0.56
C PHE A 113 1.69 19.55 -0.53
N TYR A 114 0.64 19.30 -1.31
CA TYR A 114 0.15 20.27 -2.29
C TYR A 114 -0.31 21.58 -1.65
N TYR A 115 -1.12 21.50 -0.59
CA TYR A 115 -1.57 22.71 0.12
C TYR A 115 -0.42 23.44 0.81
N TYR A 116 0.57 22.70 1.27
CA TYR A 116 1.76 23.24 1.90
C TYR A 116 2.59 24.10 0.94
N LEU A 117 2.86 23.59 -0.26
CA LEU A 117 3.70 24.24 -1.26
C LEU A 117 3.05 25.48 -1.92
N LYS A 118 1.75 25.71 -1.70
CA LYS A 118 1.00 26.79 -2.36
C LYS A 118 1.09 28.16 -1.65
N SER A 119 1.42 28.23 -0.36
CA SER A 119 1.42 29.50 0.39
C SER A 119 2.74 29.76 1.12
N ILE A 120 3.30 30.96 0.95
CA ILE A 120 4.55 31.38 1.59
C ILE A 120 4.48 31.27 3.13
N ARG A 121 3.33 31.61 3.73
CA ARG A 121 3.14 31.49 5.18
C ARG A 121 3.15 30.04 5.63
N SER A 122 2.54 29.12 4.87
CA SER A 122 2.61 27.70 5.21
C SER A 122 4.04 27.19 5.06
N VAL A 123 4.77 27.61 4.03
CA VAL A 123 6.20 27.31 3.80
C VAL A 123 7.04 27.61 5.04
N PHE A 124 6.89 28.81 5.62
CA PHE A 124 7.67 29.17 6.81
C PHE A 124 7.40 28.27 8.02
N VAL A 125 6.14 28.11 8.43
CA VAL A 125 5.75 27.28 9.61
C VAL A 125 6.20 25.83 9.44
N PHE A 126 6.15 25.34 8.22
CA PHE A 126 6.58 23.98 7.95
C PHE A 126 8.10 23.85 7.91
N ASN A 127 8.84 24.87 7.44
CA ASN A 127 10.30 24.86 7.54
C ASN A 127 10.74 24.78 9.01
N GLU A 128 10.05 25.48 9.93
CA GLU A 128 10.27 25.31 11.38
C GLU A 128 9.93 23.89 11.85
N THR A 129 8.80 23.34 11.38
CA THR A 129 8.37 21.97 11.67
C THR A 129 9.41 20.94 11.20
N ILE A 130 9.92 21.09 9.99
CA ILE A 130 10.97 20.25 9.41
C ILE A 130 12.27 20.41 10.21
N GLY A 131 12.66 21.63 10.60
CA GLY A 131 13.81 21.85 11.47
C GLY A 131 13.68 21.13 12.82
N ALA A 132 12.49 21.13 13.41
CA ALA A 132 12.21 20.36 14.62
C ALA A 132 12.29 18.86 14.39
N LEU A 133 11.71 18.34 13.31
CA LEU A 133 11.80 16.93 12.94
C LEU A 133 13.23 16.49 12.64
N GLN A 134 14.06 17.34 12.02
CA GLN A 134 15.49 17.07 11.79
C GLN A 134 16.25 16.97 13.11
N ARG A 135 16.00 17.86 14.09
CA ARG A 135 16.58 17.73 15.43
C ARG A 135 16.16 16.42 16.10
N MET A 136 14.89 16.02 15.95
CA MET A 136 14.40 14.74 16.46
C MET A 136 15.08 13.55 15.78
N PHE A 137 15.28 13.59 14.47
CA PHE A 137 15.99 12.56 13.72
C PHE A 137 17.45 12.41 14.19
N ASN A 138 18.13 13.53 14.43
CA ASN A 138 19.51 13.51 14.93
C ASN A 138 19.60 12.92 16.33
N ALA A 139 18.58 13.12 17.17
CA ALA A 139 18.51 12.57 18.52
C ALA A 139 18.07 11.08 18.55
N ASP A 140 17.17 10.67 17.65
CA ASP A 140 16.70 9.30 17.53
C ASP A 140 16.38 8.96 16.07
N ARG A 141 17.29 8.18 15.45
CA ARG A 141 17.13 7.70 14.06
C ARG A 141 16.10 6.57 13.91
N GLY A 142 15.64 5.98 15.03
CA GLY A 142 14.71 4.85 15.06
C GLY A 142 13.24 5.24 14.99
N ASN A 143 12.91 6.53 14.93
CA ASN A 143 11.53 7.01 14.88
C ASN A 143 10.95 6.98 13.45
N PRO A 144 10.09 6.01 13.09
CA PRO A 144 9.58 5.87 11.73
C PRO A 144 8.64 7.01 11.34
N VAL A 145 7.99 7.67 12.30
CA VAL A 145 7.13 8.83 12.02
C VAL A 145 7.99 9.99 11.54
N VAL A 146 9.09 10.28 12.24
CA VAL A 146 10.05 11.31 11.82
C VAL A 146 10.66 10.96 10.45
N ASN A 147 11.12 9.72 10.29
CA ASN A 147 11.79 9.29 9.07
C ASN A 147 10.87 9.44 7.85
N LEU A 148 9.63 8.95 7.94
CA LEU A 148 8.66 9.05 6.85
C LEU A 148 8.27 10.49 6.54
N LEU A 149 8.05 11.33 7.56
CA LEU A 149 7.68 12.74 7.36
C LEU A 149 8.80 13.51 6.64
N LEU A 150 10.05 13.31 7.05
CA LEU A 150 11.20 13.94 6.40
C LEU A 150 11.44 13.38 4.99
N ALA A 151 11.34 12.06 4.79
CA ALA A 151 11.48 11.44 3.48
C ALA A 151 10.43 11.95 2.48
N MET A 152 9.16 11.99 2.89
CA MET A 152 8.08 12.52 2.05
C MET A 152 8.30 14.00 1.70
N PHE A 153 8.74 14.81 2.66
CA PHE A 153 9.07 16.22 2.39
C PHE A 153 10.20 16.34 1.36
N PHE A 154 11.29 15.61 1.55
CA PHE A 154 12.43 15.66 0.63
C PHE A 154 12.08 15.16 -0.77
N LEU A 155 11.24 14.12 -0.90
CA LEU A 155 10.72 13.68 -2.19
C LEU A 155 9.92 14.77 -2.89
N LYS A 156 9.04 15.48 -2.16
CA LYS A 156 8.20 16.55 -2.73
C LYS A 156 8.99 17.80 -3.12
N GLU A 157 10.10 18.05 -2.45
CA GLU A 157 11.05 19.12 -2.76
C GLU A 157 12.12 18.68 -3.78
N HIS A 158 12.05 17.44 -4.29
CA HIS A 158 13.05 16.87 -5.19
C HIS A 158 14.49 16.96 -4.64
N LYS A 159 14.66 16.79 -3.32
CA LYS A 159 15.97 16.83 -2.67
C LYS A 159 16.66 15.48 -2.78
N GLU A 160 17.84 15.49 -3.38
CA GLU A 160 18.69 14.33 -3.66
C GLU A 160 20.07 14.56 -3.01
N ASN A 161 20.10 14.82 -1.71
CA ASN A 161 21.33 14.97 -0.92
C ASN A 161 21.52 13.78 0.03
N GLU A 162 22.73 13.62 0.57
CA GLU A 162 23.11 12.49 1.45
C GLU A 162 22.09 12.23 2.57
N ARG A 163 21.63 13.29 3.25
CA ARG A 163 20.64 13.16 4.32
C ARG A 163 19.31 12.62 3.82
N ALA A 164 18.86 13.04 2.64
CA ALA A 164 17.64 12.53 2.02
C ALA A 164 17.79 11.05 1.67
N PHE A 165 18.91 10.64 1.08
CA PHE A 165 19.19 9.23 0.76
C PHE A 165 19.25 8.33 1.99
N ILE A 166 19.81 8.80 3.12
CA ILE A 166 19.75 8.06 4.39
C ILE A 166 18.29 7.78 4.78
N LEU A 167 17.43 8.80 4.71
CA LEU A 167 16.01 8.65 5.05
C LEU A 167 15.27 7.75 4.05
N TYR A 168 15.56 7.86 2.76
CA TYR A 168 14.96 7.02 1.73
C TYR A 168 15.29 5.54 1.95
N ASN A 169 16.55 5.22 2.22
CA ASN A 169 16.98 3.86 2.54
C ASN A 169 16.34 3.34 3.84
N LEU A 170 16.19 4.18 4.86
CA LEU A 170 15.49 3.82 6.10
C LEU A 170 14.00 3.51 5.86
N CYS A 171 13.36 4.19 4.90
CA CYS A 171 11.91 4.11 4.66
C CYS A 171 11.50 3.06 3.64
N VAL A 172 12.27 2.82 2.58
CA VAL A 172 11.84 1.99 1.44
C VAL A 172 11.46 0.56 1.86
N ASN A 173 12.19 0.00 2.83
CA ASN A 173 11.99 -1.33 3.38
C ASN A 173 11.06 -1.40 4.60
N MET A 174 10.35 -0.30 4.91
CA MET A 174 9.32 -0.32 5.93
C MET A 174 8.04 -0.99 5.40
N GLU A 175 7.62 -2.07 6.06
CA GLU A 175 6.47 -2.88 5.64
C GLU A 175 5.16 -2.09 5.51
N GLY A 176 4.94 -1.10 6.37
CA GLY A 176 3.71 -0.32 6.38
C GLY A 176 3.64 0.77 5.31
N VAL A 177 4.71 1.02 4.57
CA VAL A 177 4.74 2.12 3.58
C VAL A 177 3.75 1.84 2.44
N PRO A 178 2.91 2.82 2.06
CA PRO A 178 2.02 2.67 0.91
C PRO A 178 2.79 2.51 -0.40
N ASP A 179 2.26 1.70 -1.31
CA ASP A 179 2.92 1.34 -2.58
C ASP A 179 3.33 2.55 -3.42
N LYS A 180 2.50 3.61 -3.47
CA LYS A 180 2.84 4.85 -4.19
C LYS A 180 4.09 5.53 -3.62
N LEU A 181 4.18 5.64 -2.30
CA LEU A 181 5.35 6.21 -1.64
C LEU A 181 6.58 5.31 -1.83
N ARG A 182 6.41 3.98 -1.66
CA ARG A 182 7.51 3.03 -1.89
C ARG A 182 8.03 3.11 -3.31
N TRP A 183 7.16 3.22 -4.31
CA TRP A 183 7.57 3.33 -5.71
C TRP A 183 8.38 4.60 -5.98
N ASP A 184 7.94 5.74 -5.46
CA ASP A 184 8.68 6.99 -5.63
C ASP A 184 10.04 6.95 -4.92
N LEU A 185 10.14 6.28 -3.75
CA LEU A 185 11.43 6.02 -3.09
C LEU A 185 12.34 5.12 -3.93
N VAL A 186 11.81 4.01 -4.46
CA VAL A 186 12.57 3.08 -5.32
C VAL A 186 13.13 3.80 -6.54
N LYS A 187 12.33 4.62 -7.23
CA LYS A 187 12.78 5.38 -8.41
C LYS A 187 13.93 6.33 -8.10
N VAL A 188 13.87 7.05 -6.99
CA VAL A 188 14.93 7.99 -6.61
C VAL A 188 16.19 7.23 -6.20
N LEU A 189 16.06 6.15 -5.44
CA LEU A 189 17.17 5.30 -5.03
C LEU A 189 17.84 4.58 -6.23
N ALA A 190 17.06 4.19 -7.23
CA ALA A 190 17.54 3.49 -8.42
C ALA A 190 18.52 4.31 -9.27
N LYS A 191 18.53 5.65 -9.13
CA LYS A 191 19.48 6.52 -9.83
C LYS A 191 20.94 6.26 -9.42
N ASP A 192 21.15 6.01 -8.13
CA ASP A 192 22.48 5.78 -7.55
C ASP A 192 22.74 4.29 -7.28
N ASN A 193 21.67 3.51 -7.08
CA ASN A 193 21.74 2.08 -6.83
C ASN A 193 20.70 1.32 -7.68
N PRO A 194 21.01 1.00 -8.95
CA PRO A 194 20.10 0.30 -9.84
C PRO A 194 19.62 -1.07 -9.33
N ASP A 195 20.40 -1.73 -8.46
CA ASP A 195 20.10 -3.06 -7.93
C ASP A 195 18.81 -3.09 -7.11
N ILE A 196 18.33 -1.94 -6.60
CA ILE A 196 17.05 -1.86 -5.91
C ILE A 196 15.86 -2.26 -6.81
N LEU A 197 16.00 -2.14 -8.13
CA LEU A 197 14.98 -2.56 -9.09
C LEU A 197 14.87 -4.08 -9.25
N ILE A 198 15.83 -4.83 -8.70
CA ILE A 198 15.82 -6.29 -8.66
C ILE A 198 15.91 -6.84 -7.24
N ASP A 199 15.73 -5.99 -6.22
CA ASP A 199 15.72 -6.42 -4.82
C ASP A 199 14.38 -7.10 -4.48
N GLU A 200 14.44 -8.42 -4.32
CA GLU A 200 13.28 -9.27 -4.03
C GLU A 200 12.59 -8.87 -2.71
N LYS A 201 13.38 -8.44 -1.71
CA LYS A 201 12.85 -8.02 -0.41
C LYS A 201 11.99 -6.78 -0.54
N THR A 202 12.45 -5.76 -1.25
CA THR A 202 11.70 -4.53 -1.52
C THR A 202 10.46 -4.82 -2.34
N ALA A 203 10.58 -5.63 -3.39
CA ALA A 203 9.45 -5.99 -4.26
C ALA A 203 8.35 -6.77 -3.52
N ALA A 204 8.72 -7.69 -2.63
CA ALA A 204 7.76 -8.47 -1.82
C ALA A 204 6.90 -7.60 -0.88
N LEU A 205 7.37 -6.39 -0.52
CA LEU A 205 6.63 -5.46 0.34
C LEU A 205 5.48 -4.75 -0.37
N PHE A 206 5.45 -4.73 -1.71
CA PHE A 206 4.33 -4.18 -2.45
C PHE A 206 3.05 -5.01 -2.22
N THR A 207 1.91 -4.32 -2.18
CA THR A 207 0.59 -4.95 -2.09
C THR A 207 -0.08 -5.08 -3.46
N THR A 208 0.23 -4.16 -4.38
CA THR A 208 -0.20 -4.19 -5.78
C THR A 208 0.86 -3.52 -6.66
N ILE A 209 0.65 -3.52 -7.98
CA ILE A 209 1.47 -2.72 -8.90
C ILE A 209 1.20 -1.24 -8.66
N PRO A 210 2.19 -0.43 -8.27
CA PRO A 210 1.98 0.97 -7.95
C PRO A 210 1.60 1.79 -9.19
N GLU A 211 0.77 2.82 -8.98
CA GLU A 211 0.34 3.73 -10.04
C GLU A 211 1.55 4.42 -10.70
N GLY A 212 1.62 4.31 -12.03
CA GLY A 212 2.72 4.81 -12.85
C GLY A 212 3.94 3.89 -12.90
N ALA A 213 3.86 2.64 -12.42
CA ALA A 213 4.84 1.61 -12.73
C ALA A 213 4.41 0.68 -13.88
N VAL A 214 3.12 0.64 -14.23
CA VAL A 214 2.67 -0.15 -15.39
C VAL A 214 3.35 0.39 -16.65
N GLY A 215 4.02 -0.50 -17.39
CA GLY A 215 4.87 -0.16 -18.53
C GLY A 215 6.36 -0.08 -18.20
N GLU A 216 6.73 0.00 -16.92
CA GLU A 216 8.12 -0.09 -16.48
C GLU A 216 8.53 -1.55 -16.25
N PRO A 217 9.81 -1.92 -16.48
CA PRO A 217 10.32 -3.26 -16.17
C PRO A 217 10.05 -3.70 -14.73
N TYR A 218 10.00 -2.75 -13.80
CA TYR A 218 9.78 -3.01 -12.38
C TYR A 218 8.38 -3.56 -12.07
N ALA A 219 7.33 -3.20 -12.82
CA ALA A 219 6.00 -3.79 -12.61
C ALA A 219 5.99 -5.30 -12.89
N ASN A 220 6.70 -5.73 -13.94
CA ASN A 220 6.89 -7.14 -14.23
C ASN A 220 7.67 -7.83 -13.11
N PHE A 221 8.72 -7.19 -12.58
CA PHE A 221 9.48 -7.74 -11.47
C PHE A 221 8.63 -7.94 -10.21
N ILE A 222 7.80 -6.96 -9.84
CA ILE A 222 6.86 -7.10 -8.71
C ILE A 222 5.91 -8.29 -8.92
N LEU A 223 5.29 -8.40 -10.11
CA LEU A 223 4.39 -9.52 -10.41
C LEU A 223 5.12 -10.87 -10.34
N LYS A 224 6.34 -10.98 -10.85
CA LYS A 224 7.17 -12.19 -10.72
C LYS A 224 7.37 -12.57 -9.26
N GLN A 225 7.66 -11.59 -8.40
CA GLN A 225 7.82 -11.84 -6.96
C GLN A 225 6.51 -12.32 -6.32
N PHE A 226 5.35 -11.79 -6.71
CA PHE A 226 4.06 -12.28 -6.23
C PHE A 226 3.78 -13.73 -6.65
N ILE A 227 4.13 -14.09 -7.89
CA ILE A 227 4.02 -15.47 -8.41
C ILE A 227 4.96 -16.41 -7.63
N LEU A 228 6.22 -16.03 -7.44
CA LEU A 228 7.20 -16.82 -6.68
C LEU A 228 6.76 -17.08 -5.23
N LEU A 229 6.15 -16.08 -4.59
CA LEU A 229 5.59 -16.19 -3.25
C LEU A 229 4.23 -16.89 -3.19
N LYS A 230 3.66 -17.25 -4.34
CA LYS A 230 2.35 -17.90 -4.48
C LYS A 230 1.20 -17.11 -3.82
N ASP A 231 1.30 -15.78 -3.81
CA ASP A 231 0.29 -14.89 -3.21
C ASP A 231 -0.81 -14.57 -4.23
N THR A 232 -1.81 -15.45 -4.33
CA THR A 232 -2.89 -15.35 -5.34
C THR A 232 -3.66 -14.03 -5.27
N ASP A 233 -3.85 -13.48 -4.07
CA ASP A 233 -4.55 -12.21 -3.89
C ASP A 233 -3.77 -11.05 -4.53
N LYS A 234 -2.45 -11.01 -4.30
CA LYS A 234 -1.60 -9.99 -4.93
C LYS A 234 -1.43 -10.19 -6.42
N ILE A 235 -1.36 -11.43 -6.90
CA ILE A 235 -1.32 -11.75 -8.33
C ILE A 235 -2.58 -11.21 -9.02
N ASN A 236 -3.76 -11.50 -8.46
CA ASN A 236 -5.04 -11.01 -9.00
C ASN A 236 -5.13 -9.48 -9.01
N GLN A 237 -4.68 -8.83 -7.92
CA GLN A 237 -4.64 -7.36 -7.86
C GLN A 237 -3.67 -6.76 -8.88
N ALA A 238 -2.52 -7.39 -9.11
CA ALA A 238 -1.55 -6.95 -10.10
C ALA A 238 -2.12 -7.05 -11.52
N PHE A 239 -2.75 -8.17 -11.88
CA PHE A 239 -3.41 -8.32 -13.18
C PHE A 239 -4.56 -7.32 -13.38
N ALA A 240 -5.34 -7.03 -12.33
CA ALA A 240 -6.37 -6.00 -12.39
C ALA A 240 -5.79 -4.60 -12.70
N GLU A 241 -4.62 -4.26 -12.15
CA GLU A 241 -3.94 -2.99 -12.50
C GLU A 241 -3.39 -3.00 -13.93
N PHE A 242 -2.83 -4.11 -14.43
CA PHE A 242 -2.45 -4.23 -15.84
C PHE A 242 -3.65 -4.02 -16.78
N GLN A 243 -4.76 -4.70 -16.51
CA GLN A 243 -6.00 -4.60 -17.30
C GLN A 243 -6.58 -3.18 -17.30
N LYS A 244 -6.63 -2.53 -16.14
CA LYS A 244 -7.09 -1.14 -15.98
C LYS A 244 -6.27 -0.15 -16.80
N ASN A 245 -4.99 -0.42 -17.00
CA ASN A 245 -4.08 0.40 -17.81
C ASN A 245 -3.97 -0.10 -19.26
N HIS A 246 -4.85 -1.00 -19.71
CA HIS A 246 -4.83 -1.60 -21.05
C HIS A 246 -3.47 -2.19 -21.43
N SER A 247 -2.76 -2.74 -20.45
CA SER A 247 -1.41 -3.29 -20.59
C SER A 247 -1.39 -4.77 -20.19
N PHE A 248 -0.30 -5.44 -20.55
CA PHE A 248 -0.04 -6.83 -20.18
C PHE A 248 1.39 -6.96 -19.64
N PRO A 249 1.64 -7.97 -18.78
CA PRO A 249 2.99 -8.30 -18.37
C PRO A 249 3.87 -8.69 -19.56
N ASP A 250 5.19 -8.62 -19.38
CA ASP A 250 6.15 -9.09 -20.37
C ASP A 250 5.95 -10.60 -20.68
N PRO A 251 6.36 -11.09 -21.86
CA PRO A 251 6.17 -12.50 -22.23
C PRO A 251 6.71 -13.48 -21.19
N LYS A 252 7.90 -13.21 -20.62
CA LYS A 252 8.53 -14.07 -19.62
C LYS A 252 7.67 -14.19 -18.35
N THR A 253 7.03 -13.10 -17.92
CA THR A 253 6.13 -13.07 -16.77
C THR A 253 4.84 -13.82 -17.06
N MET A 254 4.29 -13.65 -18.27
CA MET A 254 3.08 -14.38 -18.69
C MET A 254 3.31 -15.89 -18.71
N TRP A 255 4.47 -16.34 -19.20
CA TRP A 255 4.87 -17.75 -19.15
C TRP A 255 4.92 -18.28 -17.71
N GLN A 256 5.63 -17.57 -16.83
CA GLN A 256 5.73 -17.93 -15.41
C GLN A 256 4.36 -17.99 -14.72
N TYR A 257 3.45 -17.08 -15.07
CA TYR A 257 2.07 -17.11 -14.56
C TYR A 257 1.29 -18.33 -15.06
N ILE A 258 1.38 -18.67 -16.35
CA ILE A 258 0.70 -19.84 -16.92
C ILE A 258 1.22 -21.12 -16.26
N GLU A 259 2.52 -21.26 -16.09
CA GLU A 259 3.13 -22.40 -15.38
C GLU A 259 2.61 -22.50 -13.94
N PHE A 260 2.64 -21.39 -13.19
CA PHE A 260 2.09 -21.31 -11.85
C PHE A 260 0.62 -21.75 -11.81
N CYS A 261 -0.21 -21.28 -12.74
CA CYS A 261 -1.63 -21.65 -12.79
C CYS A 261 -1.82 -23.14 -13.07
N ARG A 262 -1.05 -23.72 -13.99
CA ARG A 262 -1.11 -25.17 -14.28
C ARG A 262 -0.71 -26.01 -13.08
N GLU A 263 0.36 -25.64 -12.38
CA GLU A 263 0.83 -26.35 -11.18
C GLU A 263 -0.18 -26.33 -10.03
N ASN A 264 -1.04 -25.30 -9.98
CA ASN A 264 -2.01 -25.11 -8.90
C ASN A 264 -3.47 -25.35 -9.35
N ASP A 265 -3.68 -25.96 -10.54
CA ASP A 265 -5.00 -26.23 -11.14
C ASP A 265 -5.92 -24.99 -11.21
N ILE A 266 -5.32 -23.82 -11.48
CA ILE A 266 -6.03 -22.55 -11.63
C ILE A 266 -6.39 -22.35 -13.09
N TRP A 267 -7.68 -22.17 -13.37
CA TRP A 267 -8.22 -21.98 -14.70
C TRP A 267 -9.17 -20.79 -14.72
N ASP A 268 -8.78 -19.70 -15.35
CA ASP A 268 -9.60 -18.49 -15.45
C ASP A 268 -9.39 -17.73 -16.77
N SER A 269 -10.13 -16.63 -16.93
CA SER A 269 -10.04 -15.76 -18.10
C SER A 269 -8.71 -15.00 -18.20
N THR A 270 -8.00 -14.79 -17.09
CA THR A 270 -6.69 -14.14 -17.07
C THR A 270 -5.63 -15.06 -17.69
N VAL A 271 -5.65 -16.35 -17.36
CA VAL A 271 -4.78 -17.38 -17.97
C VAL A 271 -5.01 -17.42 -19.48
N PHE A 272 -6.27 -17.41 -19.91
CA PHE A 272 -6.60 -17.35 -21.33
C PHE A 272 -6.05 -16.09 -22.01
N ALA A 273 -6.25 -14.92 -21.39
CA ALA A 273 -5.78 -13.65 -21.94
C ALA A 273 -4.25 -13.63 -22.11
N CYS A 274 -3.51 -14.20 -21.15
CA CYS A 274 -2.06 -14.39 -21.27
C CYS A 274 -1.69 -15.31 -22.44
N CYS A 275 -2.35 -16.46 -22.58
CA CYS A 275 -2.12 -17.38 -23.69
C CYS A 275 -2.37 -16.70 -25.04
N GLN A 276 -3.49 -15.97 -25.16
CA GLN A 276 -3.84 -15.25 -26.38
C GLN A 276 -2.80 -14.17 -26.71
N LYS A 277 -2.35 -13.40 -25.71
CA LYS A 277 -1.31 -12.38 -25.93
C LYS A 277 0.03 -12.96 -26.34
N LEU A 278 0.42 -14.10 -25.79
CA LEU A 278 1.62 -14.81 -26.22
C LEU A 278 1.52 -15.27 -27.68
N ILE A 279 0.37 -15.82 -28.08
CA ILE A 279 0.10 -16.19 -29.48
C ILE A 279 0.13 -14.98 -30.41
N ASP A 280 -0.47 -13.85 -30.00
CA ASP A 280 -0.42 -12.59 -30.76
C ASP A 280 1.03 -12.11 -30.99
N TYR A 281 1.93 -12.40 -30.04
CA TYR A 281 3.37 -12.14 -30.14
C TYR A 281 4.15 -13.20 -30.91
N GLY A 282 3.48 -14.23 -31.43
CA GLY A 282 4.09 -15.34 -32.18
C GLY A 282 4.62 -16.48 -31.30
N TRP A 283 4.34 -16.47 -30.00
CA TRP A 283 4.72 -17.54 -29.08
C TRP A 283 3.60 -18.58 -28.98
N ILE A 284 3.84 -19.78 -29.51
CA ILE A 284 2.96 -20.93 -29.34
C ILE A 284 3.81 -22.18 -29.11
N ASP A 285 3.52 -22.87 -28.02
CA ASP A 285 4.13 -24.15 -27.68
C ASP A 285 3.05 -25.14 -27.20
N ARG A 286 3.51 -26.32 -26.83
CA ARG A 286 2.67 -27.36 -26.26
C ARG A 286 1.96 -26.90 -24.98
N THR A 287 2.65 -26.16 -24.10
CA THR A 287 2.10 -25.67 -22.84
C THR A 287 0.92 -24.72 -23.06
N ILE A 288 1.04 -23.74 -23.96
CA ILE A 288 -0.04 -22.82 -24.33
C ILE A 288 -1.20 -23.59 -24.95
N ALA A 289 -0.91 -24.49 -25.90
CA ALA A 289 -1.94 -25.26 -26.59
C ALA A 289 -2.75 -26.12 -25.61
N GLU A 290 -2.07 -26.90 -24.76
CA GLU A 290 -2.70 -27.71 -23.71
C GLU A 290 -3.51 -26.86 -22.73
N THR A 291 -3.02 -25.66 -22.39
CA THR A 291 -3.73 -24.74 -21.50
C THR A 291 -5.03 -24.25 -22.13
N ILE A 292 -5.00 -23.84 -23.40
CA ILE A 292 -6.19 -23.39 -24.14
C ILE A 292 -7.22 -24.53 -24.29
N VAL A 293 -6.77 -25.75 -24.59
CA VAL A 293 -7.63 -26.95 -24.60
C VAL A 293 -8.24 -27.22 -23.23
N GLY A 294 -7.43 -27.13 -22.17
CA GLY A 294 -7.88 -27.31 -20.78
C GLY A 294 -8.96 -26.31 -20.37
N LEU A 295 -8.81 -25.04 -20.74
CA LEU A 295 -9.78 -23.96 -20.51
C LEU A 295 -11.10 -24.20 -21.25
N LYS A 296 -11.05 -24.63 -22.51
CA LYS A 296 -12.25 -24.98 -23.29
C LYS A 296 -12.98 -26.18 -22.69
N ASN A 297 -12.27 -27.25 -22.35
CA ASN A 297 -12.87 -28.47 -21.81
C ASN A 297 -13.61 -28.19 -20.49
N ARG A 298 -13.14 -27.18 -19.73
CA ARG A 298 -13.79 -26.68 -18.51
C ARG A 298 -14.89 -25.64 -18.76
N LYS A 299 -15.19 -25.31 -20.03
CA LYS A 299 -16.20 -24.32 -20.45
C LYS A 299 -15.95 -22.91 -19.91
N ILE A 300 -14.68 -22.56 -19.66
CA ILE A 300 -14.28 -21.21 -19.22
C ILE A 300 -14.26 -20.25 -20.42
N ILE A 301 -13.94 -20.79 -21.60
CA ILE A 301 -13.88 -20.06 -22.86
C ILE A 301 -14.60 -20.83 -23.97
N GLU A 302 -15.01 -20.10 -24.99
CA GLU A 302 -15.41 -20.67 -26.28
C GLU A 302 -14.30 -20.42 -27.30
N TYR A 303 -14.04 -21.40 -28.17
CA TYR A 303 -13.08 -21.20 -29.24
C TYR A 303 -13.62 -20.22 -30.27
N THR A 304 -12.77 -19.28 -30.65
CA THR A 304 -12.96 -18.54 -31.89
C THR A 304 -12.47 -19.42 -33.04
N ARG A 305 -13.11 -19.29 -34.22
CA ARG A 305 -12.64 -19.97 -35.45
C ARG A 305 -11.17 -19.68 -35.80
N GLY A 306 -10.63 -18.56 -35.32
CA GLY A 306 -9.22 -18.22 -35.45
C GLY A 306 -8.32 -19.12 -34.59
N MET A 307 -8.73 -19.40 -33.35
CA MET A 307 -7.96 -20.24 -32.43
C MET A 307 -7.90 -21.70 -32.87
N ASP A 308 -9.01 -22.25 -33.39
CA ASP A 308 -9.02 -23.61 -33.98
C ASP A 308 -8.00 -23.76 -35.11
N LYS A 309 -7.96 -22.77 -36.01
CA LYS A 309 -7.00 -22.76 -37.12
C LYS A 309 -5.56 -22.68 -36.64
N ILE A 310 -5.29 -21.84 -35.65
CA ILE A 310 -3.94 -21.70 -35.09
C ILE A 310 -3.51 -23.01 -34.45
N LEU A 311 -4.31 -23.61 -33.57
CA LEU A 311 -3.94 -24.85 -32.88
C LEU A 311 -3.76 -26.02 -33.85
N SER A 312 -4.58 -26.12 -34.89
CA SER A 312 -4.44 -27.16 -35.92
C SER A 312 -3.20 -26.95 -36.80
N LEU A 313 -2.86 -25.70 -37.15
CA LEU A 313 -1.65 -25.39 -37.94
C LEU A 313 -0.36 -25.83 -37.25
N TYR A 314 -0.32 -25.79 -35.91
CA TYR A 314 0.81 -26.28 -35.12
C TYR A 314 0.66 -27.74 -34.65
N GLY A 315 -0.38 -28.45 -35.12
CA GLY A 315 -0.56 -29.89 -34.88
C GLY A 315 -1.02 -30.25 -33.46
N TYR A 316 -1.65 -29.32 -32.74
CA TYR A 316 -2.13 -29.57 -31.37
C TYR A 316 -3.61 -29.98 -31.28
N ILE A 317 -4.36 -29.86 -32.38
CA ILE A 317 -5.76 -30.30 -32.53
C ILE A 317 -5.96 -30.96 -33.90
#